data_AF-A0A8H3G9D1-F1
#
_entry.id   AF-A0A8H3G9D1-F1
#
_cell.length_a   1.000
_cell.length_b   1.000
_cell.length_c   1.000
_cell.angle_alpha   90.00
_cell.angle_beta   90.00
_cell.angle_gamma   90.00
#
_symmetry.space_group_name_H-M   'P 1'
#
loop_
_entity.id
_entity.type
_entity.pdbx_description
1 polymer ?
#
loop_
_entity_poly.entity_id
_entity_poly.type
_entity_poly.pdbx_seq_one_letter_code
_entity_poly.pdbx_strand_id
1 'polypeptide(L)'
;MITEAIQASAGSLQSTPITSAPTTAPSCSRQPPTGPSSSIIPAPSRLAACEEPIYKDAFLDVLNDRFFFSDTTFDLDSHNAPNICSGWMAYARKLGKDKTLLSEILLALSSVLVATDLQDPAIREDSRKRYQIAINGIRRAIQTGKSTAGGTVIDESMLMICLACAKYELLANKSLLNMGRHLGGLGALFQSRGVEGIDTFGLRELYCECRPIEISVCLTASRSSVFSLEFWKSPPWKVHYSLIAAPLQDLLDIAFAIPPLIEKWKYAKIDGLQITGLAGQRASQSSMSSKEIADLLSQLLHVYGLLQNWHEDFWNSNQQLMRVQPATWENSQFDPEETVKGKLFSTSNTFSHFPIAMASVYFDGIRIQLLKNIDEMCSESAIRIEGSDKANAVSIEAPYKEALALLHGEDLIMSITRVLGSAEYFMDRDKKLIGPTSFMFAFHVSFSALCRMSKLSARGTYRRQIRWCQLISEKYEQARLASLNSLDIGRIVTTLLEMLASDNLG
;
A
#
# COMPACT_ATOMS: atom_id res chain seq x y z
N MET A 1 19.79 -28.23 9.22
CA MET A 1 19.06 -27.69 10.38
C MET A 1 18.15 -26.49 10.06
N ILE A 2 18.19 -25.88 8.86
CA ILE A 2 17.20 -24.86 8.43
C ILE A 2 16.11 -25.45 7.50
N THR A 3 16.36 -26.63 6.91
CA THR A 3 15.41 -27.30 6.01
C THR A 3 14.23 -27.99 6.73
N GLU A 4 14.35 -28.30 8.03
CA GLU A 4 13.29 -28.99 8.81
C GLU A 4 12.24 -28.02 9.39
N ALA A 5 12.54 -26.72 9.47
CA ALA A 5 11.60 -25.72 10.00
C ALA A 5 10.46 -25.36 9.03
N ILE A 6 10.61 -25.66 7.73
CA ILE A 6 9.62 -25.30 6.69
C ILE A 6 8.54 -26.40 6.54
N GLN A 7 8.82 -27.65 6.95
CA GLN A 7 7.84 -28.74 6.87
C GLN A 7 6.88 -28.83 8.07
N ALA A 8 7.18 -28.18 9.20
CA ALA A 8 6.33 -28.24 10.40
C ALA A 8 5.11 -27.28 10.37
N SER A 9 5.07 -26.30 9.45
CA SER A 9 3.98 -25.31 9.39
C SER A 9 2.84 -25.66 8.43
N ALA A 10 2.89 -26.81 7.74
CA ALA A 10 1.93 -27.18 6.70
C ALA A 10 1.00 -28.36 7.05
N GLY A 11 1.07 -28.92 8.26
CA GLY A 11 0.28 -30.08 8.67
C GLY A 11 -0.70 -29.79 9.79
N SER A 12 -1.99 -29.64 9.45
CA SER A 12 -3.19 -29.99 10.25
C SER A 12 -4.31 -28.96 10.11
N LEU A 13 -5.00 -29.02 8.97
CA LEU A 13 -6.42 -28.65 8.87
C LEU A 13 -7.13 -29.86 8.26
N GLN A 14 -7.42 -30.86 9.11
CA GLN A 14 -8.39 -31.90 8.76
C GLN A 14 -9.79 -31.28 8.86
N SER A 15 -10.41 -31.06 7.71
CA SER A 15 -11.81 -30.73 7.60
C SER A 15 -12.66 -31.95 7.98
N THR A 16 -13.44 -31.84 9.05
CA THR A 16 -14.50 -32.79 9.39
C THR A 16 -15.60 -32.78 8.32
N PRO A 17 -16.13 -33.94 7.90
CA PRO A 17 -17.23 -33.99 6.95
C PRO A 17 -18.55 -33.62 7.63
N ILE A 18 -19.26 -32.64 7.07
CA ILE A 18 -20.64 -32.32 7.45
C ILE A 18 -21.56 -33.28 6.69
N THR A 19 -22.16 -34.21 7.43
CA THR A 19 -23.22 -35.11 6.96
C THR A 19 -24.55 -34.35 7.00
N SER A 20 -25.14 -34.05 5.84
CA SER A 20 -26.51 -33.52 5.75
C SER A 20 -27.46 -34.59 5.23
N ALA A 21 -28.51 -34.87 6.01
CA ALA A 21 -29.60 -35.80 5.71
C ALA A 21 -30.53 -35.28 4.58
N PRO A 22 -31.30 -36.17 3.91
CA PRO A 22 -32.11 -35.81 2.75
C PRO A 22 -33.48 -35.26 3.17
N THR A 23 -33.92 -34.19 2.52
CA THR A 23 -35.33 -33.74 2.58
C THR A 23 -35.93 -33.84 1.19
N THR A 24 -36.86 -34.78 1.06
CA THR A 24 -37.72 -35.02 -0.12
C THR A 24 -38.86 -34.01 -0.18
N ALA A 25 -39.10 -33.41 -1.35
CA ALA A 25 -40.36 -32.74 -1.71
C ALA A 25 -40.46 -32.63 -3.26
N PRO A 26 -41.65 -32.45 -3.86
CA PRO A 26 -42.08 -33.25 -5.00
C PRO A 26 -41.94 -32.60 -6.38
N SER A 27 -42.02 -33.46 -7.38
CA SER A 27 -42.04 -33.16 -8.80
C SER A 27 -43.25 -32.30 -9.20
N CYS A 28 -43.00 -31.29 -10.02
CA CYS A 28 -44.03 -30.66 -10.85
C CYS A 28 -43.42 -30.37 -12.22
N SER A 29 -43.68 -31.25 -13.18
CA SER A 29 -43.30 -31.09 -14.58
C SER A 29 -44.34 -30.25 -15.32
N ARG A 30 -43.94 -29.05 -15.75
CA ARG A 30 -44.60 -28.34 -16.86
C ARG A 30 -43.56 -28.02 -17.92
N GLN A 31 -43.70 -28.65 -19.08
CA GLN A 31 -42.97 -28.28 -20.30
C GLN A 31 -43.52 -26.95 -20.85
N PRO A 32 -42.65 -26.05 -21.35
CA PRO A 32 -43.06 -25.00 -22.27
C PRO A 32 -42.86 -25.44 -23.74
N PRO A 33 -43.58 -24.79 -24.68
CA PRO A 33 -43.63 -25.21 -26.08
C PRO A 33 -42.37 -24.79 -26.86
N THR A 34 -41.96 -25.68 -27.76
CA THR A 34 -40.92 -25.48 -28.77
C THR A 34 -41.34 -24.43 -29.79
N GLY A 35 -40.68 -23.27 -29.76
CA GLY A 35 -40.68 -22.27 -30.84
C GLY A 35 -39.39 -22.33 -31.66
N PRO A 36 -39.37 -21.83 -32.91
CA PRO A 36 -38.34 -22.11 -33.90
C PRO A 36 -37.02 -21.42 -33.59
N SER A 37 -35.95 -22.18 -33.77
CA SER A 37 -34.54 -21.79 -33.65
C SER A 37 -34.21 -20.60 -34.54
N SER A 38 -34.04 -19.43 -33.92
CA SER A 38 -33.28 -18.33 -34.53
C SER A 38 -31.80 -18.64 -34.33
N SER A 39 -31.09 -18.88 -35.43
CA SER A 39 -29.63 -18.99 -35.44
C SER A 39 -29.04 -17.61 -35.15
N ILE A 40 -28.84 -17.30 -33.87
CA ILE A 40 -27.99 -16.21 -33.43
C ILE A 40 -26.57 -16.63 -33.79
N ILE A 41 -26.00 -16.04 -34.84
CA ILE A 41 -24.56 -16.07 -35.07
C ILE A 41 -23.95 -15.38 -33.84
N PRO A 42 -23.16 -16.06 -33.00
CA PRO A 42 -22.50 -15.39 -31.89
C PRO A 42 -21.53 -14.40 -32.51
N ALA A 43 -21.78 -13.10 -32.30
CA ALA A 43 -20.78 -12.08 -32.56
C ALA A 43 -19.47 -12.54 -31.91
N PRO A 44 -18.33 -12.53 -32.62
CA PRO A 44 -17.05 -12.92 -32.04
C PRO A 44 -16.91 -12.18 -30.72
N SER A 45 -16.75 -12.94 -29.64
CA SER A 45 -16.72 -12.35 -28.30
C SER A 45 -15.66 -11.27 -28.30
N ARG A 46 -16.02 -10.02 -28.00
CA ARG A 46 -15.09 -8.87 -27.91
C ARG A 46 -13.81 -9.17 -27.11
N LEU A 47 -13.85 -10.19 -26.27
CA LEU A 47 -12.76 -10.75 -25.47
C LEU A 47 -11.69 -11.50 -26.27
N ALA A 48 -12.02 -12.14 -27.40
CA ALA A 48 -11.05 -12.86 -28.24
C ALA A 48 -10.08 -11.90 -28.94
N ALA A 49 -10.54 -10.67 -29.25
CA ALA A 49 -9.69 -9.62 -29.78
C ALA A 49 -8.61 -9.15 -28.78
N CYS A 50 -8.83 -9.29 -27.47
CA CYS A 50 -7.84 -8.91 -26.45
C CYS A 50 -6.61 -9.85 -26.41
N GLU A 51 -6.60 -10.96 -27.15
CA GLU A 51 -5.43 -11.84 -27.27
C GLU A 51 -4.50 -11.43 -28.42
N GLU A 52 -4.93 -10.54 -29.31
CA GLU A 52 -4.08 -10.05 -30.39
C GLU A 52 -2.94 -9.15 -29.86
N PRO A 53 -1.72 -9.28 -30.41
CA PRO A 53 -0.54 -8.53 -29.95
C PRO A 53 -0.74 -7.02 -29.90
N ILE A 54 -1.54 -6.46 -30.80
CA ILE A 54 -1.76 -5.01 -30.90
C ILE A 54 -2.54 -4.49 -29.67
N TYR A 55 -3.52 -5.25 -29.19
CA TYR A 55 -4.29 -4.89 -28.00
C TYR A 55 -3.40 -4.99 -26.77
N LYS A 56 -2.57 -6.03 -26.69
CA LYS A 56 -1.61 -6.21 -25.60
C LYS A 56 -0.73 -4.97 -25.41
N ASP A 57 -0.15 -4.45 -26.49
CA ASP A 57 0.71 -3.27 -26.40
C ASP A 57 -0.07 -2.01 -26.01
N ALA A 58 -1.29 -1.82 -26.54
CA ALA A 58 -2.15 -0.69 -26.17
C ALA A 58 -2.53 -0.72 -24.68
N PHE A 59 -2.86 -1.89 -24.13
CA PHE A 59 -3.13 -2.06 -22.70
C PHE A 59 -1.89 -1.77 -21.85
N LEU A 60 -0.70 -2.21 -22.29
CA LEU A 60 0.54 -1.87 -21.58
C LEU A 60 0.90 -0.38 -21.69
N ASP A 61 0.50 0.31 -22.76
CA ASP A 61 0.65 1.76 -22.88
C ASP A 61 -0.22 2.53 -21.88
N VAL A 62 -1.40 1.99 -21.51
CA VAL A 62 -2.22 2.55 -20.42
C VAL A 62 -1.43 2.57 -19.11
N LEU A 63 -0.61 1.56 -18.82
CA LEU A 63 0.22 1.59 -17.62
C LEU A 63 1.27 2.70 -17.67
N ASN A 64 1.88 2.90 -18.83
CA ASN A 64 2.83 4.00 -19.00
C ASN A 64 2.13 5.34 -18.81
N ASP A 65 0.98 5.53 -19.44
CA ASP A 65 0.23 6.76 -19.26
C ASP A 65 -0.25 6.92 -17.81
N ARG A 66 -0.62 5.87 -17.08
CA ARG A 66 -1.15 6.04 -15.71
C ARG A 66 -0.09 6.20 -14.63
N PHE A 67 1.13 5.72 -14.86
CA PHE A 67 2.21 5.75 -13.87
C PHE A 67 3.33 6.76 -14.19
N PHE A 68 3.48 7.19 -15.45
CA PHE A 68 4.52 8.16 -15.84
C PHE A 68 3.92 9.54 -16.10
N PHE A 69 4.58 10.57 -15.56
CA PHE A 69 4.21 11.97 -15.76
C PHE A 69 5.22 12.66 -16.70
N SER A 70 4.72 13.63 -17.47
CA SER A 70 5.34 14.20 -18.69
C SER A 70 6.80 14.67 -18.53
N ASP A 71 7.18 15.08 -17.32
CA ASP A 71 8.50 15.64 -17.03
C ASP A 71 9.60 14.59 -16.81
N THR A 72 9.25 13.30 -16.87
CA THR A 72 10.18 12.20 -16.64
C THR A 72 10.49 11.48 -17.94
N THR A 73 11.51 11.96 -18.67
CA THR A 73 12.15 11.13 -19.70
C THR A 73 12.85 9.97 -18.99
N PHE A 74 12.20 8.81 -18.97
CA PHE A 74 12.78 7.61 -18.38
C PHE A 74 13.78 7.01 -19.37
N ASP A 75 15.03 7.45 -19.28
CA ASP A 75 16.13 6.80 -19.96
C ASP A 75 16.72 5.73 -19.03
N LEU A 76 16.35 4.48 -19.29
CA LEU A 76 16.84 3.26 -18.62
C LEU A 76 18.37 3.16 -18.61
N ASP A 77 19.03 3.77 -19.60
CA ASP A 77 20.47 3.75 -19.77
C ASP A 77 21.11 4.98 -19.09
N SER A 78 20.34 6.04 -18.82
CA SER A 78 20.78 7.14 -17.96
C SER A 78 20.64 6.76 -16.49
N HIS A 79 21.76 6.43 -15.85
CA HIS A 79 21.82 6.22 -14.40
C HIS A 79 21.51 7.47 -13.55
N ASN A 80 21.06 8.57 -14.18
CA ASN A 80 21.02 9.90 -13.59
C ASN A 80 19.60 10.46 -13.31
N ALA A 81 18.52 9.77 -13.71
CA ALA A 81 17.17 10.24 -13.46
C ALA A 81 16.50 9.45 -12.31
N PRO A 82 16.45 9.98 -11.08
CA PRO A 82 15.82 9.31 -9.93
C PRO A 82 14.29 9.39 -10.01
N ASN A 83 13.67 8.52 -10.81
CA ASN A 83 12.21 8.40 -10.88
C ASN A 83 11.69 7.36 -9.89
N ILE A 84 11.89 7.65 -8.60
CA ILE A 84 11.30 6.87 -7.51
C ILE A 84 9.78 6.94 -7.67
N CYS A 85 9.11 5.79 -7.59
CA CYS A 85 7.68 5.51 -7.69
C CYS A 85 7.13 5.08 -9.08
N SER A 86 7.94 5.09 -10.14
CA SER A 86 7.51 4.60 -11.48
C SER A 86 8.52 3.70 -12.19
N GLY A 87 9.78 3.70 -11.77
CA GLY A 87 10.83 3.02 -12.51
C GLY A 87 10.67 1.49 -12.54
N TRP A 88 10.10 0.91 -11.48
CA TRP A 88 9.74 -0.52 -11.49
C TRP A 88 8.73 -0.89 -12.60
N MET A 89 7.85 0.02 -13.02
CA MET A 89 6.89 -0.25 -14.10
C MET A 89 7.57 -0.29 -15.46
N ALA A 90 8.49 0.64 -15.73
CA ALA A 90 9.29 0.62 -16.95
C ALA A 90 10.13 -0.65 -17.02
N TYR A 91 10.75 -1.01 -15.89
CA TYR A 91 11.53 -2.22 -15.79
C TYR A 91 10.67 -3.49 -15.93
N ALA A 92 9.51 -3.55 -15.28
CA ALA A 92 8.56 -4.67 -15.40
C ALA A 92 8.07 -4.84 -16.84
N ARG A 93 7.79 -3.75 -17.57
CA ARG A 93 7.42 -3.80 -18.98
C ARG A 93 8.54 -4.36 -19.85
N LYS A 94 9.79 -3.93 -19.62
CA LYS A 94 10.97 -4.46 -20.32
C LYS A 94 11.08 -5.97 -20.12
N LEU A 95 11.00 -6.42 -18.87
CA LEU A 95 11.05 -7.85 -18.54
C LEU A 95 9.82 -8.64 -19.03
N GLY A 96 8.65 -8.02 -19.07
CA GLY A 96 7.38 -8.65 -19.41
C GLY A 96 7.29 -9.10 -20.87
N LYS A 97 8.11 -8.52 -21.78
CA LYS A 97 8.17 -8.94 -23.19
C LYS A 97 8.56 -10.41 -23.34
N ASP A 98 9.46 -10.89 -22.47
CA ASP A 98 10.03 -12.24 -22.56
C ASP A 98 9.40 -13.21 -21.54
N LYS A 99 8.54 -12.72 -20.64
CA LYS A 99 8.03 -13.47 -19.49
C LYS A 99 6.50 -13.49 -19.48
N THR A 100 5.93 -14.64 -19.85
CA THR A 100 4.48 -14.83 -19.99
C THR A 100 3.70 -14.46 -18.72
N LEU A 101 4.11 -14.92 -17.54
CA LEU A 101 3.40 -14.62 -16.29
C LEU A 101 3.46 -13.14 -15.89
N LEU A 102 4.59 -12.47 -16.13
CA LEU A 102 4.73 -11.04 -15.88
C LEU A 102 3.86 -10.24 -16.85
N SER A 103 3.83 -10.64 -18.11
CA SER A 103 2.89 -10.09 -19.07
C SER A 103 1.43 -10.23 -18.62
N GLU A 104 1.01 -11.40 -18.13
CA GLU A 104 -0.38 -11.62 -17.69
C GLU A 104 -0.79 -10.71 -16.54
N ILE A 105 0.09 -10.54 -15.53
CA ILE A 105 -0.25 -9.66 -14.40
C ILE A 105 -0.23 -8.18 -14.80
N LEU A 106 0.68 -7.75 -15.69
CA LEU A 106 0.68 -6.39 -16.21
C LEU A 106 -0.58 -6.11 -17.03
N LEU A 107 -1.00 -7.08 -17.86
CA LEU A 107 -2.28 -6.99 -18.57
C LEU A 107 -3.44 -6.94 -17.60
N ALA A 108 -3.50 -7.80 -16.57
CA ALA A 108 -4.52 -7.73 -15.55
C ALA A 108 -4.59 -6.34 -14.89
N LEU A 109 -3.43 -5.77 -14.53
CA LEU A 109 -3.32 -4.44 -13.93
C LEU A 109 -3.82 -3.34 -14.88
N SER A 110 -3.43 -3.38 -16.15
CA SER A 110 -3.91 -2.42 -17.15
C SER A 110 -5.41 -2.56 -17.40
N SER A 111 -5.91 -3.80 -17.50
CA SER A 111 -7.33 -4.08 -17.73
C SER A 111 -8.18 -3.67 -16.55
N VAL A 112 -7.70 -3.73 -15.30
CA VAL A 112 -8.50 -3.22 -14.18
C VAL A 112 -8.60 -1.71 -14.18
N LEU A 113 -7.56 -1.01 -14.65
CA LEU A 113 -7.63 0.43 -14.89
C LEU A 113 -8.66 0.68 -15.98
N VAL A 114 -8.48 0.16 -17.19
CA VAL A 114 -9.42 0.32 -18.31
C VAL A 114 -10.86 -0.08 -17.96
N ALA A 115 -11.08 -1.16 -17.21
CA ALA A 115 -12.41 -1.58 -16.77
C ALA A 115 -13.03 -0.64 -15.73
N THR A 116 -12.20 0.07 -14.96
CA THR A 116 -12.64 1.16 -14.08
C THR A 116 -12.98 2.39 -14.93
N ASP A 117 -12.14 2.71 -15.92
CA ASP A 117 -12.31 3.78 -16.92
C ASP A 117 -13.64 3.68 -17.64
N LEU A 118 -13.89 2.54 -18.27
CA LEU A 118 -15.05 2.28 -19.12
C LEU A 118 -16.28 1.78 -18.35
N GLN A 119 -16.14 1.55 -17.04
CA GLN A 119 -17.14 0.85 -16.22
C GLN A 119 -17.59 -0.49 -16.83
N ASP A 120 -16.70 -1.17 -17.56
CA ASP A 120 -17.02 -2.38 -18.32
C ASP A 120 -16.80 -3.65 -17.46
N PRO A 121 -17.88 -4.39 -17.10
CA PRO A 121 -17.76 -5.61 -16.32
C PRO A 121 -17.06 -6.75 -17.06
N ALA A 122 -17.07 -6.78 -18.40
CA ALA A 122 -16.41 -7.82 -19.19
C ALA A 122 -14.88 -7.66 -19.15
N ILE A 123 -14.37 -6.44 -19.30
CA ILE A 123 -12.93 -6.15 -19.16
C ILE A 123 -12.48 -6.44 -17.72
N ARG A 124 -13.32 -6.13 -16.72
CA ARG A 124 -13.04 -6.45 -15.31
C ARG A 124 -12.93 -7.95 -15.07
N GLU A 125 -13.81 -8.72 -15.70
CA GLU A 125 -13.80 -10.18 -15.60
C GLU A 125 -12.56 -10.78 -16.30
N ASP A 126 -12.17 -10.26 -17.46
CA ASP A 126 -10.91 -10.65 -18.13
C ASP A 126 -9.68 -10.35 -17.26
N SER A 127 -9.62 -9.13 -16.73
CA SER A 127 -8.60 -8.70 -15.79
C SER A 127 -8.45 -9.67 -14.62
N ARG A 128 -9.58 -10.11 -14.03
CA ARG A 128 -9.61 -11.10 -12.95
C ARG A 128 -9.09 -12.47 -13.39
N LYS A 129 -9.43 -12.94 -14.60
CA LYS A 129 -8.92 -14.22 -15.13
C LYS A 129 -7.40 -14.19 -15.31
N ARG A 130 -6.86 -13.12 -15.90
CA ARG A 130 -5.41 -12.94 -16.08
C ARG A 130 -4.66 -12.88 -14.75
N TYR A 131 -5.21 -12.16 -13.78
CA TYR A 131 -4.71 -12.15 -12.41
C TYR A 131 -4.65 -13.57 -11.79
N GLN A 132 -5.70 -14.37 -11.98
CA GLN A 132 -5.73 -15.76 -11.52
C GLN A 132 -4.71 -16.65 -12.23
N ILE A 133 -4.49 -16.45 -13.53
CA ILE A 133 -3.45 -17.15 -14.29
C ILE A 133 -2.07 -16.84 -13.69
N ALA A 134 -1.77 -15.57 -13.45
CA ALA A 134 -0.49 -15.14 -12.87
C ALA A 134 -0.25 -15.75 -11.49
N ILE A 135 -1.23 -15.68 -10.58
CA ILE A 135 -1.10 -16.27 -9.23
C ILE A 135 -0.93 -17.78 -9.27
N ASN A 136 -1.71 -18.48 -10.10
CA ASN A 136 -1.56 -19.93 -10.24
C ASN A 136 -0.20 -20.29 -10.84
N GLY A 137 0.32 -19.44 -11.74
CA GLY A 137 1.68 -19.53 -12.26
C GLY A 137 2.75 -19.40 -11.18
N ILE A 138 2.68 -18.35 -10.35
CA ILE A 138 3.59 -18.16 -9.21
C ILE A 138 3.54 -19.37 -8.27
N ARG A 139 2.34 -19.84 -7.91
CA ARG A 139 2.16 -20.99 -7.02
C ARG A 139 2.85 -22.23 -7.57
N ARG A 140 2.67 -22.53 -8.86
CA ARG A 140 3.35 -23.66 -9.51
C ARG A 140 4.87 -23.50 -9.54
N ALA A 141 5.37 -22.31 -9.87
CA ALA A 141 6.81 -22.04 -9.89
C ALA A 141 7.46 -22.26 -8.50
N ILE A 142 6.81 -21.76 -7.44
CA ILE A 142 7.25 -21.98 -6.05
C ILE A 142 7.20 -23.47 -5.69
N GLN A 143 6.09 -24.16 -5.96
CA GLN A 143 5.90 -25.57 -5.58
C GLN A 143 6.87 -26.52 -6.28
N THR A 144 7.14 -26.26 -7.56
CA THR A 144 8.02 -27.12 -8.37
C THR A 144 9.50 -26.84 -8.14
N GLY A 145 9.84 -25.71 -7.52
CA GLY A 145 11.22 -25.27 -7.40
C GLY A 145 11.90 -25.13 -8.77
N LYS A 146 11.14 -24.84 -9.83
CA LYS A 146 11.64 -24.65 -11.19
C LYS A 146 11.04 -23.36 -11.76
N SER A 147 11.90 -22.46 -12.24
CA SER A 147 11.45 -21.39 -13.12
C SER A 147 11.08 -21.98 -14.49
N THR A 148 10.13 -21.36 -15.19
CA THR A 148 9.65 -21.80 -16.52
C THR A 148 10.74 -21.82 -17.60
N ALA A 149 11.93 -21.27 -17.31
CA ALA A 149 13.06 -21.16 -18.22
C ALA A 149 14.40 -21.72 -17.68
N GLY A 150 14.37 -22.71 -16.78
CA GLY A 150 15.59 -23.45 -16.38
C GLY A 150 16.60 -22.72 -15.47
N GLY A 151 16.29 -21.49 -15.04
CA GLY A 151 17.07 -20.74 -14.04
C GLY A 151 16.63 -21.01 -12.58
N THR A 152 17.32 -20.36 -11.63
CA THR A 152 16.94 -20.36 -10.20
C THR A 152 15.48 -20.00 -10.01
N VAL A 153 14.81 -20.65 -9.04
CA VAL A 153 13.37 -20.53 -8.77
C VAL A 153 12.91 -19.09 -8.63
N ILE A 154 13.74 -18.20 -8.10
CA ILE A 154 13.38 -16.82 -7.77
C ILE A 154 14.21 -15.89 -8.66
N ASP A 155 13.72 -15.70 -9.88
CA ASP A 155 14.25 -14.67 -10.76
C ASP A 155 13.57 -13.31 -10.47
N GLU A 156 14.10 -12.25 -11.08
CA GLU A 156 13.60 -10.89 -10.89
C GLU A 156 12.14 -10.74 -11.30
N SER A 157 11.70 -11.53 -12.29
CA SER A 157 10.33 -11.48 -12.79
C SER A 157 9.34 -11.94 -11.72
N MET A 158 9.68 -12.92 -10.89
CA MET A 158 8.79 -13.34 -9.79
C MET A 158 8.58 -12.25 -8.75
N LEU A 159 9.64 -11.52 -8.38
CA LEU A 159 9.52 -10.40 -7.46
C LEU A 159 8.63 -9.30 -8.05
N MET A 160 8.81 -8.99 -9.35
CA MET A 160 7.96 -8.05 -10.07
C MET A 160 6.49 -8.49 -10.13
N ILE A 161 6.23 -9.78 -10.41
CA ILE A 161 4.87 -10.31 -10.43
C ILE A 161 4.22 -10.15 -9.05
N CYS A 162 4.93 -10.45 -7.96
CA CYS A 162 4.41 -10.26 -6.60
C CYS A 162 4.07 -8.80 -6.31
N LEU A 163 4.92 -7.84 -6.70
CA LEU A 163 4.60 -6.42 -6.55
C LEU A 163 3.39 -6.00 -7.40
N ALA A 164 3.31 -6.46 -8.65
CA ALA A 164 2.19 -6.18 -9.53
C ALA A 164 0.88 -6.79 -9.00
N CYS A 165 0.92 -8.00 -8.42
CA CYS A 165 -0.21 -8.60 -7.71
C CYS A 165 -0.63 -7.78 -6.48
N ALA A 166 0.32 -7.25 -5.70
CA ALA A 166 0.01 -6.38 -4.57
C ALA A 166 -0.71 -5.10 -5.04
N LYS A 167 -0.21 -4.46 -6.10
CA LYS A 167 -0.86 -3.29 -6.73
C LYS A 167 -2.23 -3.63 -7.30
N TYR A 168 -2.40 -4.81 -7.91
CA TYR A 168 -3.68 -5.28 -8.41
C TYR A 168 -4.72 -5.39 -7.27
N GLU A 169 -4.37 -6.00 -6.14
CA GLU A 169 -5.28 -6.11 -4.98
C GLU A 169 -5.71 -4.75 -4.43
N LEU A 170 -4.79 -3.77 -4.46
CA LEU A 170 -5.10 -2.40 -4.07
C LEU A 170 -6.09 -1.74 -5.04
N LEU A 171 -5.83 -1.83 -6.35
CA LEU A 171 -6.60 -1.12 -7.37
C LEU A 171 -7.95 -1.78 -7.69
N ALA A 172 -7.94 -3.11 -7.81
CA ALA A 172 -9.10 -3.92 -8.17
C ALA A 172 -10.04 -4.14 -6.98
N ASN A 173 -9.47 -4.57 -5.86
CA ASN A 173 -10.24 -5.08 -4.72
C ASN A 173 -10.26 -4.13 -3.53
N LYS A 174 -9.53 -3.00 -3.59
CA LYS A 174 -9.38 -2.05 -2.47
C LYS A 174 -8.94 -2.73 -1.17
N SER A 175 -8.15 -3.80 -1.29
CA SER A 175 -7.84 -4.69 -0.17
C SER A 175 -6.39 -4.51 0.28
N LEU A 176 -6.19 -3.67 1.30
CA LEU A 176 -4.89 -3.51 1.96
C LEU A 176 -4.40 -4.83 2.60
N LEU A 177 -5.33 -5.67 3.07
CA LEU A 177 -5.00 -6.98 3.64
C LEU A 177 -4.42 -7.92 2.59
N ASN A 178 -5.06 -8.04 1.42
CA ASN A 178 -4.54 -8.92 0.36
C ASN A 178 -3.27 -8.35 -0.28
N MET A 179 -3.19 -7.02 -0.44
CA MET A 179 -1.94 -6.35 -0.82
C MET A 179 -0.82 -6.74 0.15
N GLY A 180 -1.07 -6.66 1.47
CA GLY A 180 -0.12 -7.06 2.50
C GLY A 180 0.31 -8.53 2.45
N ARG A 181 -0.57 -9.44 2.01
CA ARG A 181 -0.21 -10.86 1.81
C ARG A 181 0.79 -11.05 0.67
N HIS A 182 0.59 -10.36 -0.46
CA HIS A 182 1.53 -10.40 -1.59
C HIS A 182 2.88 -9.78 -1.24
N LEU A 183 2.84 -8.67 -0.50
CA LEU A 183 3.99 -7.99 0.05
C LEU A 183 4.78 -8.88 1.03
N GLY A 184 4.10 -9.60 1.92
CA GLY A 184 4.74 -10.61 2.77
C GLY A 184 5.40 -11.74 1.97
N GLY A 185 4.76 -12.18 0.87
CA GLY A 185 5.36 -13.11 -0.08
C GLY A 185 6.60 -12.54 -0.77
N LEU A 186 6.54 -11.29 -1.22
CA LEU A 186 7.66 -10.55 -1.81
C LEU A 186 8.83 -10.45 -0.82
N GLY A 187 8.56 -10.12 0.44
CA GLY A 187 9.56 -10.08 1.50
C GLY A 187 10.23 -11.43 1.74
N ALA A 188 9.48 -12.53 1.73
CA ALA A 188 10.05 -13.88 1.83
C ALA A 188 10.95 -14.23 0.63
N LEU A 189 10.57 -13.79 -0.58
CA LEU A 189 11.40 -13.97 -1.77
C LEU A 189 12.71 -13.16 -1.66
N PHE A 190 12.65 -11.88 -1.25
CA PHE A 190 13.85 -11.10 -0.94
C PHE A 190 14.74 -11.81 0.10
N GLN A 191 14.14 -12.27 1.20
CA GLN A 191 14.87 -12.98 2.26
C GLN A 191 15.60 -14.21 1.73
N SER A 192 14.94 -15.04 0.93
CA SER A 192 15.52 -16.26 0.38
C SER A 192 16.64 -16.01 -0.63
N ARG A 193 16.61 -14.87 -1.32
CA ARG A 193 17.65 -14.43 -2.25
C ARG A 193 18.87 -13.87 -1.51
N GLY A 194 18.67 -13.36 -0.30
CA GLY A 194 19.70 -12.64 0.45
C GLY A 194 19.93 -11.24 -0.08
N VAL A 195 20.56 -10.41 0.74
CA VAL A 195 20.83 -9.01 0.38
C VAL A 195 21.92 -8.91 -0.70
N GLU A 196 22.85 -9.86 -0.71
CA GLU A 196 23.93 -10.00 -1.68
C GLU A 196 23.41 -10.38 -3.07
N GLY A 197 22.27 -11.09 -3.13
CA GLY A 197 21.63 -11.46 -4.38
C GLY A 197 20.94 -10.28 -5.08
N ILE A 198 20.86 -9.10 -4.47
CA ILE A 198 20.28 -7.87 -5.07
C ILE A 198 21.39 -7.11 -5.80
N ASP A 199 21.96 -7.77 -6.80
CA ASP A 199 23.17 -7.37 -7.53
C ASP A 199 22.89 -6.58 -8.80
N THR A 200 21.68 -6.66 -9.35
CA THR A 200 21.26 -5.93 -10.54
C THR A 200 20.59 -4.59 -10.22
N PHE A 201 20.63 -3.67 -11.18
CA PHE A 201 19.95 -2.37 -11.07
C PHE A 201 18.45 -2.52 -10.80
N GLY A 202 17.75 -3.35 -11.59
CA GLY A 202 16.30 -3.49 -11.49
C GLY A 202 15.83 -4.12 -10.19
N LEU A 203 16.63 -5.01 -9.58
CA LEU A 203 16.34 -5.55 -8.25
C LEU A 203 16.50 -4.50 -7.15
N ARG A 204 17.51 -3.64 -7.24
CA ARG A 204 17.72 -2.55 -6.28
C ARG A 204 16.62 -1.50 -6.40
N GLU A 205 16.21 -1.18 -7.61
CA GLU A 205 15.06 -0.32 -7.88
C GLU A 205 13.78 -0.92 -7.28
N LEU A 206 13.52 -2.22 -7.52
CA LEU A 206 12.37 -2.91 -6.93
C LEU A 206 12.38 -2.87 -5.40
N TYR A 207 13.55 -3.09 -4.80
CA TYR A 207 13.74 -2.98 -3.36
C TYR A 207 13.39 -1.56 -2.87
N CYS A 208 13.87 -0.51 -3.53
CA CYS A 208 13.57 0.87 -3.13
C CYS A 208 12.07 1.18 -3.22
N GLU A 209 11.41 0.62 -4.23
CA GLU A 209 9.99 0.85 -4.56
C GLU A 209 9.03 0.09 -3.66
N CYS A 210 9.38 -1.13 -3.24
CA CYS A 210 8.51 -1.92 -2.39
C CYS A 210 8.47 -1.40 -0.95
N ARG A 211 9.58 -0.85 -0.44
CA ARG A 211 9.72 -0.37 0.94
C ARG A 211 8.69 0.66 1.40
N PRO A 212 8.42 1.78 0.67
CA PRO A 212 7.40 2.74 1.09
C PRO A 212 5.98 2.13 1.13
N ILE A 213 5.71 1.12 0.30
CA ILE A 213 4.43 0.40 0.32
C ILE A 213 4.39 -0.55 1.52
N GLU A 214 5.46 -1.32 1.73
CA GLU A 214 5.60 -2.27 2.82
C GLU A 214 5.47 -1.59 4.17
N ILE A 215 6.22 -0.49 4.42
CA ILE A 215 6.18 0.19 5.72
C ILE A 215 4.77 0.67 6.07
N SER A 216 4.01 1.12 5.06
CA SER A 216 2.63 1.58 5.23
C SER A 216 1.73 0.45 5.72
N VAL A 217 1.89 -0.74 5.14
CA VAL A 217 1.17 -1.95 5.55
C VAL A 217 1.64 -2.42 6.92
N CYS A 218 2.96 -2.50 7.16
CA CYS A 218 3.54 -2.92 8.43
C CYS A 218 3.09 -2.06 9.61
N LEU A 219 3.08 -0.73 9.45
CA LEU A 219 2.62 0.18 10.48
C LEU A 219 1.11 0.04 10.74
N THR A 220 0.31 -0.07 9.68
CA THR A 220 -1.15 -0.23 9.79
C THR A 220 -1.54 -1.57 10.43
N ALA A 221 -0.90 -2.66 10.00
CA ALA A 221 -1.12 -4.01 10.53
C ALA A 221 -0.39 -4.24 11.86
N SER A 222 0.54 -3.35 12.23
CA SER A 222 1.45 -3.51 13.36
C SER A 222 2.22 -4.83 13.34
N ARG A 223 2.81 -5.13 12.18
CA ARG A 223 3.60 -6.35 11.94
C ARG A 223 4.95 -5.99 11.36
N SER A 224 6.00 -6.66 11.81
CA SER A 224 7.34 -6.57 11.24
C SER A 224 7.40 -7.12 9.82
N SER A 225 8.43 -6.70 9.09
CA SER A 225 8.78 -7.26 7.78
C SER A 225 10.26 -7.63 7.74
N VAL A 226 10.65 -8.31 6.66
CA VAL A 226 12.07 -8.60 6.39
C VAL A 226 12.92 -7.33 6.34
N PHE A 227 12.36 -6.19 5.92
CA PHE A 227 13.08 -4.91 5.82
C PHE A 227 13.35 -4.26 7.18
N SER A 228 12.80 -4.80 8.27
CA SER A 228 13.16 -4.40 9.63
C SER A 228 14.51 -4.94 10.09
N LEU A 229 15.07 -5.94 9.41
CA LEU A 229 16.37 -6.51 9.76
C LEU A 229 17.52 -5.57 9.39
N GLU A 230 18.56 -5.52 10.22
CA GLU A 230 19.66 -4.54 10.09
C GLU A 230 20.36 -4.58 8.72
N PHE A 231 20.66 -5.78 8.25
CA PHE A 231 21.33 -5.98 6.95
C PHE A 231 20.45 -5.59 5.76
N TRP A 232 19.13 -5.51 5.93
CA TRP A 232 18.23 -4.96 4.91
C TRP A 232 18.06 -3.45 5.03
N LYS A 233 18.35 -2.81 6.16
CA LYS A 233 18.36 -1.33 6.28
C LYS A 233 19.65 -0.73 5.75
N SER A 234 20.78 -1.42 5.96
CA SER A 234 22.10 -1.01 5.47
C SER A 234 22.73 -2.06 4.55
N PRO A 235 22.16 -2.32 3.36
CA PRO A 235 22.70 -3.32 2.46
C PRO A 235 24.06 -2.88 1.89
N PRO A 236 24.99 -3.80 1.58
CA PRO A 236 26.36 -3.46 1.18
C PRO A 236 26.44 -2.65 -0.12
N TRP A 237 25.45 -2.78 -1.01
CA TRP A 237 25.38 -2.00 -2.26
C TRP A 237 24.79 -0.59 -2.09
N LYS A 238 24.27 -0.24 -0.91
CA LYS A 238 23.68 1.10 -0.64
C LYS A 238 24.68 2.24 -0.92
N VAL A 239 25.94 2.05 -0.54
CA VAL A 239 27.00 3.06 -0.67
C VAL A 239 27.36 3.41 -2.11
N HIS A 240 27.00 2.56 -3.08
CA HIS A 240 27.37 2.72 -4.49
C HIS A 240 26.19 3.17 -5.38
N TYR A 241 25.03 3.49 -4.80
CA TYR A 241 23.81 3.68 -5.56
C TYR A 241 23.08 4.97 -5.15
N SER A 242 23.21 5.98 -6.02
CA SER A 242 22.71 7.35 -5.82
C SER A 242 21.20 7.44 -5.57
N LEU A 243 20.42 6.54 -6.17
CA LEU A 243 18.97 6.44 -5.96
C LEU A 243 18.58 6.06 -4.53
N ILE A 244 19.46 5.37 -3.78
CA ILE A 244 19.24 5.05 -2.36
C ILE A 244 19.75 6.19 -1.46
N ALA A 245 20.58 7.09 -1.96
CA ALA A 245 20.88 8.36 -1.27
C ALA A 245 19.69 9.33 -1.29
N ALA A 246 18.52 8.90 -1.80
CA ALA A 246 17.30 9.67 -1.71
C ALA A 246 16.83 9.75 -0.25
N PRO A 247 16.46 10.94 0.24
CA PRO A 247 16.05 11.16 1.63
C PRO A 247 14.96 10.19 2.14
N LEU A 248 14.06 9.75 1.23
CA LEU A 248 13.03 8.78 1.55
C LEU A 248 13.61 7.45 2.06
N GLN A 249 14.70 6.93 1.48
CA GLN A 249 15.24 5.62 1.90
C GLN A 249 15.87 5.68 3.29
N ASP A 250 16.56 6.79 3.63
CA ASP A 250 17.10 7.00 4.98
C ASP A 250 15.98 7.13 6.03
N LEU A 251 14.91 7.85 5.69
CA LEU A 251 13.70 7.89 6.52
C LEU A 251 13.13 6.48 6.74
N LEU A 252 13.04 5.67 5.69
CA LEU A 252 12.50 4.32 5.75
C LEU A 252 13.38 3.41 6.63
N ASP A 253 14.70 3.53 6.59
CA ASP A 253 15.61 2.78 7.47
C ASP A 253 15.28 3.01 8.95
N ILE A 254 15.03 4.26 9.34
CA ILE A 254 14.60 4.62 10.70
C ILE A 254 13.20 4.03 10.97
N ALA A 255 12.26 4.23 10.04
CA ALA A 255 10.87 3.83 10.20
C ALA A 255 10.68 2.32 10.36
N PHE A 256 11.49 1.50 9.68
CA PHE A 256 11.42 0.05 9.77
C PHE A 256 11.83 -0.52 11.14
N ALA A 257 12.39 0.29 12.05
CA ALA A 257 12.58 -0.07 13.44
C ALA A 257 11.26 -0.08 14.26
N ILE A 258 10.22 0.62 13.79
CA ILE A 258 8.96 0.79 14.52
C ILE A 258 8.12 -0.51 14.56
N PRO A 259 7.82 -1.19 13.43
CA PRO A 259 6.88 -2.31 13.44
C PRO A 259 7.26 -3.48 14.38
N PRO A 260 8.52 -3.93 14.48
CA PRO A 260 8.91 -4.98 15.43
C PRO A 260 8.61 -4.64 16.89
N LEU A 261 8.76 -3.36 17.28
CA LEU A 261 8.50 -2.91 18.66
C LEU A 261 7.00 -2.95 18.98
N ILE A 262 6.16 -2.50 18.05
CA ILE A 262 4.70 -2.55 18.20
C ILE A 262 4.21 -3.99 18.19
N GLU A 263 4.74 -4.82 17.29
CA GLU A 263 4.37 -6.24 17.18
C GLU A 263 4.71 -6.98 18.48
N LYS A 264 5.90 -6.76 19.06
CA LYS A 264 6.30 -7.31 20.36
C LYS A 264 5.32 -6.93 21.47
N TRP A 265 4.89 -5.66 21.52
CA TRP A 265 3.88 -5.20 22.47
C TRP A 265 2.52 -5.91 22.26
N LYS A 266 2.05 -6.02 21.01
CA LYS A 266 0.76 -6.64 20.69
C LYS A 266 0.73 -8.15 20.97
N TYR A 267 1.81 -8.88 20.70
CA TYR A 267 1.89 -10.31 21.04
C TYR A 267 1.77 -10.55 22.54
N ALA A 268 2.50 -9.78 23.35
CA ALA A 268 2.44 -9.90 24.80
C ALA A 268 1.05 -9.55 25.38
N LYS A 269 0.22 -8.80 24.65
CA LYS A 269 -1.18 -8.56 24.98
C LYS A 269 -2.07 -9.76 24.67
N ILE A 270 -1.93 -10.37 23.50
CA ILE A 270 -2.76 -11.51 23.06
C ILE A 270 -2.55 -12.72 23.97
N ASP A 271 -1.30 -13.02 24.32
CA ASP A 271 -0.97 -14.15 25.20
C ASP A 271 -1.62 -14.00 26.58
N GLY A 272 -1.76 -12.76 27.08
CA GLY A 272 -2.47 -12.48 28.33
C GLY A 272 -3.98 -12.72 28.27
N LEU A 273 -4.62 -12.58 27.09
CA LEU A 273 -6.07 -12.71 26.95
C LEU A 273 -6.52 -14.15 26.72
N GLN A 274 -5.78 -14.95 25.95
CA GLN A 274 -6.16 -16.35 25.65
C GLN A 274 -6.15 -17.25 26.89
N ILE A 275 -5.35 -16.92 27.91
CA ILE A 275 -5.24 -17.70 29.15
C ILE A 275 -6.50 -17.56 30.04
N THR A 276 -7.32 -16.53 29.85
CA THR A 276 -8.52 -16.29 30.68
C THR A 276 -9.79 -17.05 30.22
N GLY A 277 -9.76 -17.70 29.06
CA GLY A 277 -10.99 -18.16 28.39
C GLY A 277 -11.44 -19.62 28.65
N LEU A 278 -10.54 -20.57 28.96
CA LEU A 278 -10.92 -22.00 28.82
C LEU A 278 -10.43 -23.02 29.88
N ALA A 279 -9.62 -22.67 30.87
CA ALA A 279 -9.37 -23.59 31.99
C ALA A 279 -8.88 -22.86 33.24
N GLY A 280 -9.70 -22.85 34.29
CA GLY A 280 -9.24 -22.46 35.62
C GLY A 280 -8.04 -23.32 36.05
N GLN A 281 -7.06 -22.69 36.69
CA GLN A 281 -5.87 -23.29 37.31
C GLN A 281 -4.69 -23.65 36.40
N ARG A 282 -3.92 -22.62 36.02
CA ARG A 282 -2.48 -22.40 36.34
C ARG A 282 -1.93 -21.32 35.39
N ALA A 283 -2.37 -20.08 35.60
CA ALA A 283 -1.88 -18.91 34.88
C ALA A 283 -0.83 -18.21 35.75
N SER A 284 0.40 -18.69 35.68
CA SER A 284 1.55 -18.01 36.29
C SER A 284 2.64 -17.89 35.24
N GLN A 285 2.41 -17.02 34.24
CA GLN A 285 3.33 -16.46 33.22
C GLN A 285 2.51 -16.04 31.98
N SER A 286 2.70 -14.90 31.33
CA SER A 286 3.59 -13.76 31.56
C SER A 286 2.96 -12.53 30.89
N SER A 287 2.13 -11.78 31.60
CA SER A 287 1.83 -10.42 31.17
C SER A 287 3.14 -9.64 31.14
N MET A 288 3.42 -8.94 30.05
CA MET A 288 4.60 -8.07 29.95
C MET A 288 4.75 -7.22 31.22
N SER A 289 5.91 -7.31 31.84
CA SER A 289 6.22 -6.57 33.06
C SER A 289 6.20 -5.07 32.80
N SER A 290 5.93 -4.27 33.84
CA SER A 290 5.96 -2.80 33.73
C SER A 290 7.32 -2.29 33.21
N LYS A 291 8.41 -2.98 33.56
CA LYS A 291 9.75 -2.69 33.06
C LYS A 291 9.87 -2.92 31.56
N GLU A 292 9.39 -4.05 31.05
CA GLU A 292 9.42 -4.33 29.60
C GLU A 292 8.58 -3.33 28.79
N ILE A 293 7.44 -2.88 29.33
CA ILE A 293 6.64 -1.81 28.73
C ILE A 293 7.43 -0.50 28.70
N ALA A 294 8.06 -0.11 29.82
CA ALA A 294 8.89 1.09 29.88
C ALA A 294 10.08 1.02 28.90
N ASP A 295 10.72 -0.15 28.77
CA ASP A 295 11.80 -0.38 27.82
C ASP A 295 11.32 -0.25 26.36
N LEU A 296 10.11 -0.73 26.04
CA LEU A 296 9.54 -0.58 24.70
C LEU A 296 9.15 0.88 24.39
N LEU A 297 8.55 1.58 25.35
CA LEU A 297 8.24 3.01 25.22
C LEU A 297 9.52 3.81 25.00
N SER A 298 10.57 3.53 25.76
CA SER A 298 11.88 4.19 25.61
C SER A 298 12.49 3.95 24.22
N GLN A 299 12.36 2.72 23.68
CA GLN A 299 12.81 2.42 22.32
C GLN A 299 11.98 3.15 21.25
N LEU A 300 10.66 3.24 21.41
CA LEU A 300 9.79 3.98 20.49
C LEU A 300 10.08 5.49 20.52
N LEU A 301 10.32 6.05 21.71
CA LEU A 301 10.74 7.45 21.88
C LEU A 301 12.13 7.71 21.28
N HIS A 302 13.04 6.76 21.41
CA HIS A 302 14.34 6.84 20.73
C HIS A 302 14.18 6.89 19.21
N VAL A 303 13.34 6.02 18.62
CA VAL A 303 13.04 6.05 17.18
C VAL A 303 12.37 7.37 16.78
N TYR A 304 11.48 7.91 17.62
CA TYR A 304 10.90 9.24 17.42
C TYR A 304 11.98 10.33 17.37
N GLY A 305 12.96 10.30 18.28
CA GLY A 305 14.10 11.21 18.27
C GLY A 305 14.93 11.11 16.98
N LEU A 306 15.19 9.90 16.50
CA LEU A 306 15.87 9.68 15.22
C LEU A 306 15.09 10.28 14.03
N LEU A 307 13.76 10.14 14.03
CA LEU A 307 12.90 10.77 13.03
C LEU A 307 12.98 12.30 13.09
N GLN A 308 12.99 12.91 14.29
CA GLN A 308 13.13 14.36 14.41
C GLN A 308 14.48 14.85 13.88
N ASN A 309 15.58 14.18 14.25
CA ASN A 309 16.90 14.52 13.75
C ASN A 309 16.95 14.43 12.20
N TRP A 310 16.41 13.35 11.63
CA TRP A 310 16.30 13.21 10.18
C TRP A 310 15.50 14.35 9.55
N HIS A 311 14.39 14.76 10.17
CA HIS A 311 13.54 15.85 9.65
C HIS A 311 14.24 17.21 9.71
N GLU A 312 14.97 17.50 10.78
CA GLU A 312 15.80 18.70 10.89
C GLU A 312 16.88 18.72 9.81
N ASP A 313 17.65 17.64 9.68
CA ASP A 313 18.70 17.51 8.66
C ASP A 313 18.13 17.63 7.23
N PHE A 314 17.00 16.96 6.98
CA PHE A 314 16.28 17.00 5.72
C PHE A 314 15.86 18.43 5.38
N TRP A 315 15.22 19.16 6.29
CA TRP A 315 14.77 20.51 5.98
C TRP A 315 15.91 21.51 5.93
N ASN A 316 16.92 21.40 6.78
CA ASN A 316 18.12 22.25 6.70
C ASN A 316 18.77 22.15 5.31
N SER A 317 18.73 20.97 4.70
CA SER A 317 19.29 20.74 3.36
C SER A 317 18.33 21.06 2.21
N ASN A 318 17.01 21.05 2.45
CA ASN A 318 15.99 21.06 1.39
C ASN A 318 14.90 22.15 1.55
N GLN A 319 15.08 23.14 2.44
CA GLN A 319 14.10 24.19 2.74
C GLN A 319 13.57 24.90 1.49
N GLN A 320 14.41 25.11 0.47
CA GLN A 320 14.02 25.79 -0.77
C GLN A 320 13.15 24.93 -1.71
N LEU A 321 13.08 23.62 -1.45
CA LEU A 321 12.41 22.64 -2.31
C LEU A 321 10.93 22.46 -1.97
N MET A 322 10.47 22.94 -0.81
CA MET A 322 9.05 23.03 -0.47
C MET A 322 8.62 24.49 -0.45
N ARG A 323 7.50 24.79 -1.12
CA ARG A 323 6.90 26.14 -1.12
C ARG A 323 5.46 26.05 -0.67
N VAL A 324 5.09 26.94 0.22
CA VAL A 324 3.70 27.15 0.62
C VAL A 324 3.10 28.17 -0.34
N GLN A 325 2.08 27.77 -1.10
CA GLN A 325 1.36 28.64 -2.03
C GLN A 325 -0.12 28.73 -1.63
N PRO A 326 -0.88 29.72 -2.11
CA PRO A 326 -2.33 29.71 -1.95
C PRO A 326 -2.93 28.43 -2.55
N ALA A 327 -3.81 27.74 -1.83
CA ALA A 327 -4.49 26.56 -2.35
C ALA A 327 -5.34 26.94 -3.58
N THR A 328 -5.17 26.22 -4.70
CA THR A 328 -5.92 26.48 -5.94
C THR A 328 -7.23 25.72 -5.99
N TRP A 329 -7.40 24.71 -5.12
CA TRP A 329 -8.71 24.09 -4.92
C TRP A 329 -9.67 25.13 -4.34
N GLU A 330 -10.34 25.84 -5.23
CA GLU A 330 -11.40 26.76 -4.86
C GLU A 330 -12.49 25.98 -4.12
N ASN A 331 -12.89 26.51 -2.97
CA ASN A 331 -14.04 26.00 -2.23
C ASN A 331 -15.36 26.15 -3.02
N SER A 332 -15.36 26.69 -4.25
CA SER A 332 -16.55 26.84 -5.09
C SER A 332 -17.20 25.49 -5.47
N GLN A 333 -16.45 24.38 -5.39
CA GLN A 333 -17.00 23.02 -5.56
C GLN A 333 -17.51 22.41 -4.24
N PHE A 334 -17.24 23.04 -3.10
CA PHE A 334 -17.72 22.64 -1.79
C PHE A 334 -18.90 23.53 -1.42
N ASP A 335 -19.89 22.95 -0.73
CA ASP A 335 -21.19 23.56 -0.42
C ASP A 335 -21.07 25.07 -0.11
N PRO A 336 -21.71 25.95 -0.92
CA PRO A 336 -21.60 27.41 -0.75
C PRO A 336 -21.90 27.89 0.68
N GLU A 337 -22.77 27.18 1.42
CA GLU A 337 -23.09 27.54 2.80
C GLU A 337 -21.93 27.30 3.80
N GLU A 338 -21.06 26.32 3.56
CA GLU A 338 -19.83 26.13 4.36
C GLU A 338 -18.69 27.04 3.89
N THR A 339 -18.67 27.40 2.61
CA THR A 339 -17.65 28.26 1.98
C THR A 339 -17.64 29.68 2.54
N VAL A 340 -18.78 30.16 3.05
CA VAL A 340 -18.92 31.48 3.71
C VAL A 340 -18.15 31.57 5.05
N LYS A 341 -17.70 30.45 5.64
CA LYS A 341 -17.01 30.43 6.95
C LYS A 341 -15.49 30.16 6.89
N GLY A 342 -14.85 30.40 5.75
CA GLY A 342 -13.40 30.50 5.59
C GLY A 342 -12.74 29.28 4.95
N LYS A 343 -11.68 29.51 4.16
CA LYS A 343 -10.83 28.46 3.59
C LYS A 343 -10.16 27.68 4.73
N LEU A 344 -10.50 26.40 4.89
CA LEU A 344 -9.92 25.56 5.94
C LEU A 344 -8.42 25.36 5.75
N PHE A 345 -8.00 25.17 4.50
CA PHE A 345 -6.62 25.23 4.06
C PHE A 345 -6.52 26.36 3.05
N SER A 346 -6.08 27.54 3.51
CA SER A 346 -5.80 28.68 2.63
C SER A 346 -4.54 28.46 1.79
N THR A 347 -3.72 27.49 2.18
CA THR A 347 -2.43 27.20 1.58
C THR A 347 -2.30 25.74 1.16
N SER A 348 -1.56 25.49 0.09
CA SER A 348 -1.10 24.18 -0.36
C SER A 348 0.43 24.12 -0.33
N ASN A 349 0.97 22.96 0.05
CA ASN A 349 2.39 22.66 -0.04
C ASN A 349 2.69 22.15 -1.45
N THR A 350 3.64 22.79 -2.12
CA THR A 350 4.21 22.36 -3.38
C THR A 350 5.66 21.97 -3.20
N PHE A 351 6.13 21.08 -4.07
CA PHE A 351 7.47 20.54 -4.01
C PHE A 351 8.13 20.62 -5.39
N SER A 352 9.41 20.93 -5.42
CA SER A 352 10.18 20.96 -6.67
C SER A 352 10.34 19.57 -7.29
N HIS A 353 10.35 18.52 -6.47
CA HIS A 353 10.55 17.14 -6.91
C HIS A 353 9.63 16.17 -6.15
N PHE A 354 9.14 15.16 -6.87
CA PHE A 354 8.26 14.14 -6.32
C PHE A 354 8.90 13.33 -5.16
N PRO A 355 10.18 12.90 -5.24
CA PRO A 355 10.83 12.21 -4.11
C PRO A 355 10.92 13.04 -2.82
N ILE A 356 11.06 14.36 -2.93
CA ILE A 356 11.07 15.27 -1.77
C ILE A 356 9.68 15.35 -1.14
N ALA A 357 8.64 15.48 -1.97
CA ALA A 357 7.25 15.43 -1.52
C ALA A 357 6.95 14.11 -0.79
N MET A 358 7.39 13.00 -1.37
CA MET A 358 7.26 11.66 -0.79
C MET A 358 7.91 11.57 0.58
N ALA A 359 9.20 11.94 0.69
CA ALA A 359 9.93 11.90 1.94
C ALA A 359 9.24 12.75 3.02
N SER A 360 8.82 13.97 2.67
CA SER A 360 8.10 14.87 3.59
C SER A 360 6.79 14.28 4.09
N VAL A 361 5.94 13.78 3.19
CA VAL A 361 4.62 13.25 3.56
C VAL A 361 4.73 11.92 4.30
N TYR A 362 5.68 11.06 3.92
CA TYR A 362 5.93 9.82 4.65
C TYR A 362 6.44 10.09 6.06
N PHE A 363 7.32 11.09 6.24
CA PHE A 363 7.79 11.45 7.57
C PHE A 363 6.62 11.81 8.49
N ASP A 364 5.76 12.74 8.05
CA ASP A 364 4.61 13.16 8.84
C ASP A 364 3.63 12.00 9.09
N GLY A 365 3.38 11.16 8.08
CA GLY A 365 2.54 9.96 8.23
C GLY A 365 3.09 8.94 9.23
N ILE A 366 4.39 8.61 9.13
CA ILE A 366 5.08 7.69 10.03
C ILE A 366 5.06 8.25 11.46
N ARG A 367 5.35 9.55 11.62
CA ARG A 367 5.32 10.24 12.91
C ARG A 367 3.94 10.18 13.55
N ILE A 368 2.88 10.52 12.82
CA ILE A 368 1.49 10.45 13.30
C ILE A 368 1.14 9.03 13.74
N GLN A 369 1.50 8.02 12.93
CA GLN A 369 1.20 6.63 13.23
C GLN A 369 2.02 6.10 14.42
N LEU A 370 3.29 6.49 14.56
CA LEU A 370 4.12 6.17 15.72
C LEU A 370 3.51 6.73 17.00
N LEU A 371 3.18 8.02 17.00
CA LEU A 371 2.54 8.67 18.13
C LEU A 371 1.22 7.98 18.49
N LYS A 372 0.36 7.69 17.52
CA LYS A 372 -0.87 6.91 17.75
C LYS A 372 -0.60 5.56 18.44
N ASN A 373 0.43 4.82 18.03
CA ASN A 373 0.77 3.55 18.65
C ASN A 373 1.30 3.73 20.09
N ILE A 374 2.09 4.78 20.34
CA ILE A 374 2.54 5.14 21.69
C ILE A 374 1.34 5.49 22.59
N ASP A 375 0.37 6.27 22.09
CA ASP A 375 -0.85 6.64 22.81
C ASP A 375 -1.69 5.41 23.19
N GLU A 376 -1.88 4.48 22.24
CA GLU A 376 -2.57 3.22 22.49
C GLU A 376 -1.85 2.38 23.55
N MET A 377 -0.53 2.27 23.47
CA MET A 377 0.29 1.58 24.48
C MET A 377 0.18 2.22 25.87
N CYS A 378 0.25 3.54 25.92
CA CYS A 378 0.15 4.34 27.14
C CYS A 378 -1.24 4.21 27.79
N SER A 379 -2.30 4.41 27.01
CA SER A 379 -3.69 4.33 27.47
C SER A 379 -4.01 2.95 28.07
N GLU A 380 -3.57 1.88 27.42
CA GLU A 380 -3.80 0.52 27.91
C GLU A 380 -2.96 0.17 29.13
N SER A 381 -1.74 0.71 29.23
CA SER A 381 -0.86 0.49 30.37
C SER A 381 -1.36 1.23 31.63
N ALA A 382 -1.91 2.44 31.47
CA ALA A 382 -2.48 3.21 32.57
C ALA A 382 -3.62 2.44 33.28
N ILE A 383 -4.51 1.82 32.51
CA ILE A 383 -5.60 0.98 33.02
C ILE A 383 -5.07 -0.18 33.89
N ARG A 384 -3.89 -0.74 33.54
CA ARG A 384 -3.27 -1.82 34.32
C ARG A 384 -2.63 -1.32 35.62
N ILE A 385 -2.02 -0.14 35.60
CA ILE A 385 -1.33 0.43 36.76
C ILE A 385 -2.32 0.78 37.87
N GLU A 386 -3.50 1.30 37.53
CA GLU A 386 -4.57 1.63 38.50
C GLU A 386 -5.01 0.43 39.36
N GLY A 387 -4.78 -0.80 38.88
CA GLY A 387 -5.09 -2.05 39.59
C GLY A 387 -3.89 -2.73 40.27
N SER A 388 -2.66 -2.21 40.18
CA SER A 388 -1.43 -2.90 40.60
C SER A 388 -0.61 -2.17 41.67
N ASP A 389 0.38 -2.86 42.23
CA ASP A 389 1.24 -2.38 43.31
C ASP A 389 2.02 -1.10 42.96
N LYS A 390 1.98 -0.09 43.84
CA LYS A 390 2.51 1.28 43.61
C LYS A 390 4.00 1.33 43.23
N ALA A 391 4.79 0.33 43.63
CA ALA A 391 6.23 0.29 43.34
C ALA A 391 6.53 0.15 41.84
N ASN A 392 5.67 -0.54 41.07
CA ASN A 392 5.87 -0.73 39.63
C ASN A 392 5.44 0.48 38.79
N ALA A 393 4.65 1.40 39.35
CA ALA A 393 4.18 2.59 38.66
C ALA A 393 5.31 3.59 38.35
N VAL A 394 6.33 3.67 39.22
CA VAL A 394 7.42 4.66 39.11
C VAL A 394 8.26 4.47 37.84
N SER A 395 8.43 3.23 37.36
CA SER A 395 9.29 2.93 36.20
C SER A 395 8.68 3.37 34.86
N ILE A 396 7.35 3.52 34.76
CA ILE A 396 6.66 3.87 33.50
C ILE A 396 6.39 5.39 33.42
N GLU A 397 6.34 6.08 34.55
CA GLU A 397 5.85 7.46 34.63
C GLU A 397 6.64 8.45 33.76
N ALA A 398 7.97 8.34 33.71
CA ALA A 398 8.81 9.25 32.95
C ALA A 398 8.62 9.12 31.42
N PRO A 399 8.82 7.94 30.79
CA PRO A 399 8.52 7.75 29.36
C PRO A 399 7.07 8.08 29.00
N TYR A 400 6.13 7.80 29.90
CA TYR A 400 4.72 8.09 29.71
C TYR A 400 4.43 9.59 29.68
N LYS A 401 5.00 10.38 30.59
CA LYS A 401 4.86 11.85 30.59
C LYS A 401 5.44 12.47 29.33
N GLU A 402 6.61 11.99 28.90
CA GLU A 402 7.25 12.43 27.65
C GLU A 402 6.35 12.12 26.44
N ALA A 403 5.86 10.88 26.35
CA ALA A 403 4.92 10.45 25.31
C ALA A 403 3.65 11.32 25.27
N LEU A 404 3.03 11.59 26.43
CA LEU A 404 1.84 12.44 26.51
C LEU A 404 2.11 13.87 26.05
N ALA A 405 3.28 14.43 26.38
CA ALA A 405 3.66 15.77 25.94
C ALA A 405 3.74 15.84 24.41
N LEU A 406 4.30 14.81 23.77
CA LEU A 406 4.37 14.71 22.30
C LEU A 406 2.99 14.52 21.66
N LEU A 407 2.09 13.78 22.32
CA LEU A 407 0.76 13.48 21.81
C LEU A 407 -0.20 14.66 21.81
N HIS A 408 -0.08 15.51 22.81
CA HIS A 408 -0.93 16.69 22.97
C HIS A 408 -0.26 17.98 22.46
N GLY A 409 0.94 17.87 21.89
CA GLY A 409 1.68 19.00 21.35
C GLY A 409 1.10 19.53 20.04
N GLU A 410 1.38 20.81 19.76
CA GLU A 410 1.10 21.48 18.48
C GLU A 410 1.72 20.74 17.30
N ASP A 411 2.83 20.07 17.55
CA ASP A 411 3.58 19.19 16.67
C ASP A 411 2.76 18.14 15.90
N LEU A 412 1.83 17.46 16.58
CA LEU A 412 0.96 16.47 15.92
C LEU A 412 0.00 17.15 14.94
N ILE A 413 -0.60 18.27 15.35
CA ILE A 413 -1.48 19.08 14.50
C ILE A 413 -0.71 19.65 13.31
N MET A 414 0.52 20.10 13.51
CA MET A 414 1.37 20.60 12.43
C MET A 414 1.69 19.49 11.42
N SER A 415 1.97 18.28 11.88
CA SER A 415 2.21 17.11 11.00
C SER A 415 0.96 16.77 10.19
N ILE A 416 -0.21 16.72 10.83
CA ILE A 416 -1.50 16.52 10.15
C ILE A 416 -1.72 17.63 9.12
N THR A 417 -1.51 18.89 9.50
CA THR A 417 -1.71 20.06 8.62
C THR A 417 -0.80 20.01 7.41
N ARG A 418 0.48 19.61 7.56
CA ARG A 418 1.41 19.43 6.44
C ARG A 418 0.99 18.32 5.48
N VAL A 419 0.53 17.18 6.00
CA VAL A 419 -0.01 16.10 5.15
C VAL A 419 -1.21 16.62 4.37
N LEU A 420 -2.21 17.18 5.05
CA LEU A 420 -3.43 17.65 4.38
C LEU A 420 -3.14 18.79 3.39
N GLY A 421 -2.25 19.73 3.74
CA GLY A 421 -1.80 20.80 2.85
C GLY A 421 -1.08 20.31 1.59
N SER A 422 -0.56 19.07 1.61
CA SER A 422 0.11 18.44 0.45
C SER A 422 -0.86 17.73 -0.49
N ALA A 423 -2.14 17.58 -0.15
CA ALA A 423 -3.09 16.80 -0.94
C ALA A 423 -3.23 17.31 -2.38
N GLU A 424 -3.26 18.64 -2.58
CA GLU A 424 -3.38 19.25 -3.90
C GLU A 424 -2.18 18.91 -4.80
N TYR A 425 -0.96 18.89 -4.25
CA TYR A 425 0.23 18.49 -4.99
C TYR A 425 0.14 17.05 -5.48
N PHE A 426 -0.23 16.10 -4.60
CA PHE A 426 -0.27 14.68 -4.93
C PHE A 426 -1.48 14.28 -5.79
N MET A 427 -2.56 15.05 -5.73
CA MET A 427 -3.79 14.82 -6.50
C MET A 427 -3.82 15.64 -7.81
N ASP A 428 -2.72 16.31 -8.12
CA ASP A 428 -2.49 16.95 -9.40
C ASP A 428 -2.67 15.94 -10.55
N ARG A 429 -3.37 16.36 -11.60
CA ARG A 429 -3.67 15.52 -12.75
C ARG A 429 -2.42 14.99 -13.42
N ASP A 430 -1.34 15.78 -13.44
CA ASP A 430 -0.08 15.38 -14.07
C ASP A 430 0.56 14.21 -13.34
N LYS A 431 0.32 14.07 -12.03
CA LYS A 431 0.87 12.99 -11.20
C LYS A 431 0.01 11.74 -11.20
N LYS A 432 -1.06 11.70 -11.99
CA LYS A 432 -1.80 10.50 -12.40
C LYS A 432 -2.07 9.55 -11.22
N LEU A 433 -1.75 8.25 -11.32
CA LEU A 433 -2.03 7.27 -10.26
C LEU A 433 -0.93 7.22 -9.18
N ILE A 434 0.29 7.58 -9.55
CA ILE A 434 1.46 7.56 -8.67
C ILE A 434 1.30 8.55 -7.52
N GLY A 435 0.86 9.78 -7.79
CA GLY A 435 0.67 10.81 -6.77
C GLY A 435 -0.31 10.40 -5.68
N PRO A 436 -1.57 10.07 -6.00
CA PRO A 436 -2.55 9.68 -5.02
C PRO A 436 -2.14 8.43 -4.23
N THR A 437 -1.66 7.37 -4.90
CA THR A 437 -1.28 6.11 -4.22
C THR A 437 -0.15 6.31 -3.21
N SER A 438 0.80 7.18 -3.53
CA SER A 438 1.87 7.63 -2.65
C SER A 438 1.40 8.43 -1.43
N PHE A 439 0.30 9.18 -1.56
CA PHE A 439 -0.25 10.03 -0.50
C PHE A 439 -1.17 9.27 0.48
N MET A 440 -1.78 8.17 0.02
CA MET A 440 -2.87 7.48 0.73
C MET A 440 -2.53 7.07 2.17
N PHE A 441 -1.33 6.56 2.43
CA PHE A 441 -0.94 6.14 3.77
C PHE A 441 -0.97 7.31 4.76
N ALA A 442 -0.22 8.36 4.47
CA ALA A 442 -0.13 9.54 5.34
C ALA A 442 -1.48 10.22 5.51
N PHE A 443 -2.27 10.30 4.44
CA PHE A 443 -3.63 10.81 4.49
C PHE A 443 -4.53 10.02 5.44
N HIS A 444 -4.55 8.69 5.34
CA HIS A 444 -5.39 7.84 6.18
C HIS A 444 -5.02 7.93 7.66
N VAL A 445 -3.73 7.93 8.00
CA VAL A 445 -3.29 8.05 9.39
C VAL A 445 -3.61 9.44 9.96
N SER A 446 -3.47 10.50 9.16
CA SER A 446 -3.86 11.87 9.54
C SER A 446 -5.36 11.99 9.78
N PHE A 447 -6.17 11.42 8.88
CA PHE A 447 -7.63 11.41 9.02
C PHE A 447 -8.08 10.61 10.25
N SER A 448 -7.47 9.45 10.50
CA SER A 448 -7.71 8.64 11.68
C SER A 448 -7.36 9.40 12.97
N ALA A 449 -6.23 10.11 12.99
CA ALA A 449 -5.81 10.94 14.13
C ALA A 449 -6.80 12.08 14.38
N LEU A 450 -7.22 12.83 13.36
CA LEU A 450 -8.25 13.87 13.50
C LEU A 450 -9.56 13.33 14.06
N CYS A 451 -10.02 12.17 13.57
CA CYS A 451 -11.24 11.53 14.09
C CYS A 451 -11.11 11.17 15.58
N ARG A 452 -9.93 10.72 16.02
CA ARG A 452 -9.66 10.43 17.44
C ARG A 452 -9.64 11.73 18.25
N MET A 453 -8.91 12.74 17.81
CA MET A 453 -8.81 14.03 18.49
C MET A 453 -10.18 14.73 18.62
N SER A 454 -11.03 14.63 17.60
CA SER A 454 -12.39 15.19 17.65
C SER A 454 -13.30 14.54 18.70
N LYS A 455 -13.04 13.28 19.08
CA LYS A 455 -13.78 12.62 20.16
C LYS A 455 -13.33 13.09 21.55
N LEU A 456 -12.09 13.55 21.66
CA LEU A 456 -11.47 13.99 22.91
C LEU A 456 -11.60 15.50 23.16
N SER A 457 -11.67 16.32 22.09
CA SER A 457 -11.81 17.77 22.19
C SER A 457 -13.23 18.21 22.55
N ALA A 458 -13.37 19.41 23.13
CA ALA A 458 -14.66 20.11 23.26
C ALA A 458 -15.41 20.14 21.91
N ARG A 459 -16.74 20.00 21.94
CA ARG A 459 -17.58 19.72 20.76
C ARG A 459 -17.27 20.67 19.59
N GLY A 460 -16.59 20.14 18.57
CA GLY A 460 -16.53 20.72 17.22
C GLY A 460 -15.17 21.20 16.71
N THR A 461 -14.09 21.18 17.50
CA THR A 461 -12.79 21.77 17.12
C THR A 461 -12.27 21.29 15.76
N TYR A 462 -12.38 19.99 15.48
CA TYR A 462 -11.82 19.36 14.27
C TYR A 462 -12.86 18.99 13.21
N ARG A 463 -14.13 19.41 13.39
CA ARG A 463 -15.24 18.99 12.51
C ARG A 463 -15.01 19.39 11.05
N ARG A 464 -14.43 20.57 10.83
CA ARG A 464 -14.15 21.09 9.48
C ARG A 464 -13.05 20.28 8.79
N GLN A 465 -11.96 19.95 9.50
CA GLN A 465 -10.86 19.14 8.99
C GLN A 465 -11.32 17.72 8.64
N ILE A 466 -12.15 17.12 9.48
CA ILE A 466 -12.76 15.82 9.21
C ILE A 466 -13.63 15.89 7.95
N ARG A 467 -14.48 16.92 7.83
CA ARG A 467 -15.33 17.10 6.64
C ARG A 467 -14.49 17.29 5.38
N TRP A 468 -13.45 18.10 5.44
CA TRP A 468 -12.51 18.28 4.33
C TRP A 468 -11.83 16.97 3.94
N CYS A 469 -11.37 16.15 4.89
CA CYS A 469 -10.81 14.83 4.58
C CYS A 469 -11.84 13.90 3.91
N GLN A 470 -13.10 13.92 4.34
CA GLN A 470 -14.15 13.14 3.67
C GLN A 470 -14.30 13.58 2.21
N LEU A 471 -14.35 14.88 1.97
CA LEU A 471 -14.43 15.47 0.63
C LEU A 471 -13.20 15.14 -0.22
N ILE A 472 -12.00 15.13 0.34
CA ILE A 472 -10.79 14.69 -0.38
C ILE A 472 -10.82 13.19 -0.66
N SER A 473 -11.39 12.38 0.23
CA SER A 473 -11.56 10.94 -0.03
C SER A 473 -12.55 10.69 -1.17
N GLU A 474 -13.66 11.44 -1.19
CA GLU A 474 -14.64 11.44 -2.27
C GLU A 474 -14.00 11.94 -3.58
N LYS A 475 -13.25 13.03 -3.53
CA LYS A 475 -12.52 13.58 -4.68
C LYS A 475 -11.43 12.65 -5.16
N TYR A 476 -10.75 11.92 -4.28
CA TYR A 476 -9.79 10.90 -4.68
C TYR A 476 -10.49 9.77 -5.44
N GLU A 477 -11.62 9.27 -4.92
CA GLU A 477 -12.42 8.29 -5.65
C GLU A 477 -12.92 8.87 -6.97
N GLN A 478 -13.32 10.15 -7.01
CA GLN A 478 -13.73 10.83 -8.23
C GLN A 478 -12.57 11.13 -9.19
N ALA A 479 -11.37 11.46 -8.72
CA ALA A 479 -10.18 11.76 -9.53
C ALA A 479 -9.58 10.47 -10.08
N ARG A 480 -9.60 9.40 -9.28
CA ARG A 480 -9.46 8.03 -9.75
C ARG A 480 -10.51 7.71 -10.80
N LEU A 481 -11.72 8.30 -10.70
CA LEU A 481 -12.77 8.22 -11.72
C LEU A 481 -12.72 9.30 -12.84
N ALA A 482 -11.87 10.33 -12.77
CA ALA A 482 -11.92 11.48 -13.68
C ALA A 482 -10.61 11.70 -14.45
N SER A 483 -9.47 11.23 -13.92
CA SER A 483 -8.31 10.87 -14.76
C SER A 483 -8.73 9.92 -15.90
N LEU A 484 -9.89 9.26 -15.76
CA LEU A 484 -10.58 8.46 -16.78
C LEU A 484 -11.11 9.24 -17.99
N ASN A 485 -11.36 10.55 -17.88
CA ASN A 485 -11.95 11.34 -18.97
C ASN A 485 -10.94 12.26 -19.69
N SER A 486 -9.72 12.40 -19.15
CA SER A 486 -8.70 13.30 -19.72
C SER A 486 -7.74 12.61 -20.69
N LEU A 487 -7.85 11.29 -20.88
CA LEU A 487 -7.24 10.67 -22.04
C LEU A 487 -8.15 10.83 -23.23
N ASP A 488 -7.51 10.93 -24.38
CA ASP A 488 -8.05 10.51 -25.67
C ASP A 488 -8.27 8.97 -25.67
N ILE A 489 -8.89 8.42 -24.61
CA ILE A 489 -9.54 7.10 -24.61
C ILE A 489 -10.56 7.10 -25.73
N GLY A 490 -11.15 8.25 -26.07
CA GLY A 490 -11.79 8.49 -27.36
C GLY A 490 -10.95 7.96 -28.51
N ARG A 491 -9.74 8.48 -28.73
CA ARG A 491 -8.84 7.99 -29.79
C ARG A 491 -8.30 6.57 -29.60
N ILE A 492 -7.98 6.09 -28.41
CA ILE A 492 -7.56 4.68 -28.23
C ILE A 492 -8.75 3.74 -28.49
N VAL A 493 -9.93 4.01 -27.92
CA VAL A 493 -11.16 3.25 -28.16
C VAL A 493 -11.63 3.41 -29.60
N THR A 494 -11.51 4.59 -30.20
CA THR A 494 -11.81 4.83 -31.62
C THR A 494 -10.84 4.07 -32.50
N THR A 495 -9.53 4.08 -32.24
CA THR A 495 -8.55 3.25 -32.96
C THR A 495 -8.83 1.76 -32.77
N LEU A 496 -9.17 1.31 -31.57
CA LEU A 496 -9.55 -0.08 -31.30
C LEU A 496 -10.89 -0.45 -31.98
N LEU A 497 -11.87 0.45 -32.00
CA LEU A 497 -13.16 0.26 -32.67
C LEU A 497 -13.04 0.33 -34.19
N GLU A 498 -12.18 1.20 -34.73
CA GLU A 498 -11.84 1.30 -36.15
C GLU A 498 -11.11 0.05 -36.63
N MET A 499 -10.17 -0.47 -35.83
CA MET A 499 -9.50 -1.75 -36.08
C MET A 499 -10.49 -2.93 -36.06
N LEU A 500 -11.34 -3.01 -35.03
CA LEU A 500 -12.39 -4.04 -34.96
C LEU A 500 -13.42 -3.91 -36.10
N ALA A 501 -13.64 -2.71 -36.62
CA ALA A 501 -14.54 -2.48 -37.76
C ALA A 501 -13.88 -2.83 -39.10
N SER A 502 -12.57 -2.61 -39.27
CA SER A 502 -11.84 -2.98 -40.48
C SER A 502 -11.69 -4.49 -40.67
N ASP A 503 -11.57 -5.26 -39.57
CA ASP A 503 -11.44 -6.72 -39.64
C ASP A 503 -12.76 -7.45 -39.93
N ASN A 504 -13.91 -6.76 -39.85
CA ASN A 504 -15.22 -7.31 -40.21
C ASN A 504 -15.65 -6.99 -41.66
N LEU A 505 -14.80 -6.31 -42.44
CA LEU A 505 -15.07 -5.94 -43.85
C LEU A 505 -14.21 -6.72 -44.86
N GLY A 506 -13.46 -7.73 -44.40
CA GLY A 506 -12.61 -8.61 -45.23
C GLY A 506 -13.26 -9.94 -45.57
#